data_AF-A0A0F0C2K9-F1
#
_entry.id   AF-A0A0F0C2K9-F1
#
_cell.length_a   1.000
_cell.length_b   1.000
_cell.length_c   1.000
_cell.angle_alpha   90.00
_cell.angle_beta   90.00
_cell.angle_gamma   90.00
#
_symmetry.space_group_name_H-M   'P 1'
#
loop_
_entity.id
_entity.type
_entity.pdbx_description
1 polymer ?
#
loop_
_entity_poly.entity_id
_entity_poly.type
_entity_poly.pdbx_seq_one_letter_code
_entity_poly.pdbx_strand_id
1 'polypeptide(L)'
;MGNTPWSNETERADWYKRQYESLQKSREWIPVAERLPATYETVLTAHDHGGIGYSYRSEKTWVCAVNEEEHQTMVLAWMPLPESYWIETLQKEEDKSINTF
;
A
#
# COMPACT_ATOMS: atom_id res chain seq x y z
N MET A 1 -5.17 -26.95 10.38
CA MET A 1 -4.07 -25.97 10.59
C MET A 1 -3.90 -25.22 9.28
N GLY A 2 -4.07 -23.90 9.27
CA GLY A 2 -4.04 -23.14 8.01
C GLY A 2 -2.65 -23.21 7.38
N ASN A 3 -2.59 -23.38 6.05
CA ASN A 3 -1.34 -23.36 5.29
C ASN A 3 -0.61 -22.06 5.62
N THR A 4 0.50 -22.19 6.34
CA THR A 4 1.46 -21.12 6.56
C THR A 4 2.67 -21.46 5.69
N PRO A 5 3.31 -20.47 5.04
CA PRO A 5 4.43 -20.72 4.14
C PRO A 5 5.73 -21.11 4.88
N TRP A 6 5.65 -21.46 6.16
CA TRP A 6 6.78 -21.87 7.00
C TRP A 6 6.40 -23.12 7.81
N SER A 7 7.38 -23.97 8.06
CA SER A 7 7.24 -25.22 8.81
C SER A 7 7.88 -25.17 10.21
N ASN A 8 8.71 -24.16 10.48
CA ASN A 8 9.42 -23.97 11.75
C ASN A 8 9.61 -22.47 12.09
N GLU A 9 10.08 -22.16 13.30
CA GLU A 9 10.24 -20.78 13.77
C GLU A 9 11.29 -19.98 13.01
N THR A 10 12.36 -20.63 12.53
CA THR A 10 13.40 -19.98 11.72
C THR A 10 12.84 -19.54 10.37
N GLU A 11 12.11 -20.43 9.69
CA GLU A 11 11.42 -20.12 8.44
C GLU A 11 10.36 -19.04 8.63
N ARG A 12 9.65 -19.03 9.77
CA ARG A 12 8.71 -17.96 10.13
C ARG A 12 9.43 -16.61 10.25
N ALA A 13 10.55 -16.57 10.97
CA ALA A 13 11.32 -15.35 11.17
C ALA A 13 11.90 -14.82 9.85
N ASP A 14 12.44 -15.70 9.01
CA ASP A 14 12.95 -15.35 7.69
C ASP A 14 11.84 -14.85 6.76
N TRP A 15 10.65 -15.45 6.82
CA TRP A 15 9.50 -14.99 6.07
C TRP A 15 9.11 -13.56 6.47
N TYR A 16 8.97 -13.27 7.77
CA TYR A 16 8.67 -11.92 8.25
C TYR A 16 9.77 -10.91 7.91
N LYS A 17 11.04 -11.30 7.97
CA LYS A 17 12.15 -10.44 7.58
C LYS A 17 12.09 -10.07 6.09
N ARG A 18 11.80 -11.03 5.21
CA ARG A 18 11.63 -10.76 3.77
C ARG A 18 10.46 -9.83 3.49
N GLN A 19 9.33 -10.02 4.19
CA GLN A 19 8.19 -9.10 4.07
C GLN A 19 8.56 -7.69 4.55
N TYR A 20 9.26 -7.58 5.68
CA TYR A 20 9.74 -6.30 6.21
C TYR A 20 10.69 -5.58 5.26
N GLU A 21 11.66 -6.29 4.68
CA GLU A 21 12.61 -5.74 3.70
C GLU A 21 11.92 -5.32 2.40
N SER A 22 10.93 -6.09 1.93
CA SER A 22 10.09 -5.72 0.78
C SER A 22 9.29 -4.43 1.06
N LEU A 23 8.67 -4.34 2.24
CA LEU A 23 7.95 -3.17 2.70
C LEU A 23 8.85 -1.95 2.95
N GLN A 24 10.14 -2.15 3.26
CA GLN A 24 11.09 -1.05 3.35
C GLN A 24 11.45 -0.50 1.97
N LYS A 25 11.63 -1.37 0.96
CA LYS A 25 11.90 -0.94 -0.42
C LYS A 25 10.72 -0.18 -1.05
N SER A 26 9.49 -0.41 -0.58
CA SER A 26 8.31 0.35 -1.01
C SER A 26 8.14 1.70 -0.29
N ARG A 27 9.03 2.07 0.63
CA ARG A 27 8.94 3.29 1.46
C ARG A 27 9.80 4.47 0.98
N GLU A 28 10.44 4.35 -0.16
CA GLU A 28 11.15 5.49 -0.75
C GLU A 28 10.16 6.42 -1.44
N TRP A 29 10.23 7.71 -1.10
CA TRP A 29 9.50 8.75 -1.81
C TRP A 29 10.09 8.91 -3.21
N ILE A 30 9.27 8.69 -4.23
CA ILE A 30 9.63 8.82 -5.64
C ILE A 30 9.29 10.24 -6.08
N PRO A 31 10.26 11.06 -6.48
CA PRO A 31 9.98 12.38 -7.04
C PRO A 31 9.11 12.28 -8.29
N VAL A 32 8.11 13.16 -8.40
CA VAL A 32 7.21 13.24 -9.57
C VAL A 32 7.99 13.48 -10.86
N ALA A 33 9.14 14.16 -10.78
CA ALA A 33 10.03 14.42 -11.90
C ALA A 33 10.75 13.16 -12.43
N GLU A 34 10.92 12.12 -11.60
CA GLU A 34 11.55 10.86 -12.02
C GLU A 34 10.54 9.94 -12.70
N ARG A 35 9.41 9.69 -12.03
CA ARG A 35 8.35 8.84 -12.54
C ARG A 35 7.02 9.17 -11.87
N LEU A 36 5.95 8.88 -12.60
CA LEU A 36 4.57 9.02 -12.16
C LEU A 36 3.99 7.64 -11.78
N PRO A 37 3.06 7.57 -10.82
CA PRO A 37 2.38 6.32 -10.49
C PRO A 37 1.49 5.86 -11.66
N ALA A 38 0.94 4.65 -11.56
CA ALA A 38 -0.07 4.22 -12.53
C ALA A 38 -1.32 5.11 -12.42
N THR A 39 -2.03 5.29 -13.53
CA THR A 39 -3.26 6.09 -13.53
C THR A 39 -4.29 5.43 -12.62
N TYR A 40 -4.93 6.24 -11.77
CA TYR A 40 -5.90 5.81 -10.74
C TYR A 40 -5.33 4.92 -9.63
N GLU A 41 -4.01 4.80 -9.51
CA GLU A 41 -3.36 4.20 -8.34
C GLU A 41 -3.40 5.18 -7.16
N THR A 42 -3.95 4.74 -6.02
CA THR A 42 -3.92 5.52 -4.78
C THR A 42 -2.57 5.40 -4.10
N VAL A 43 -1.95 6.54 -3.83
CA VAL A 43 -0.61 6.67 -3.27
C VAL A 43 -0.59 7.71 -2.15
N LEU A 44 0.46 7.71 -1.34
CA LEU A 44 0.80 8.85 -0.49
C LEU A 44 1.52 9.91 -1.32
N THR A 45 1.24 11.17 -1.05
CA THR A 45 1.78 12.33 -1.77
C THR A 45 2.35 13.36 -0.83
N ALA A 46 3.47 13.98 -1.20
CA ALA A 46 4.08 15.10 -0.50
C ALA A 46 3.95 16.36 -1.35
N HIS A 47 3.49 17.45 -0.74
CA HIS A 47 3.16 18.70 -1.41
C HIS A 47 4.20 19.78 -1.13
N ASP A 48 4.32 20.74 -2.04
CA ASP A 48 5.19 21.92 -1.95
C ASP A 48 4.97 22.79 -0.70
N HIS A 49 3.75 22.81 -0.16
CA HIS A 49 3.43 23.48 1.10
C HIS A 49 3.73 22.65 2.37
N GLY A 50 4.39 21.49 2.23
CA GLY A 50 4.83 20.65 3.35
C GLY A 50 3.77 19.67 3.87
N GLY A 51 2.63 19.53 3.18
CA GLY A 51 1.58 18.56 3.53
C GLY A 51 1.85 17.16 2.98
N ILE A 52 1.32 16.15 3.67
CA ILE A 52 1.22 14.77 3.16
C ILE A 52 -0.26 14.38 3.05
N GLY A 53 -0.65 13.76 1.94
CA GLY A 53 -2.03 13.35 1.69
C GLY A 53 -2.15 12.08 0.87
N TYR A 54 -3.36 11.53 0.81
CA TYR A 54 -3.71 10.42 -0.09
C TYR A 54 -4.23 10.97 -1.41
N SER A 55 -3.65 10.51 -2.51
CA SER A 55 -3.99 11.02 -3.84
C SER A 55 -3.90 9.91 -4.87
N TYR A 56 -4.56 10.10 -6.00
CA TYR A 56 -4.31 9.33 -7.21
C TYR A 56 -4.06 10.28 -8.38
N ARG A 57 -3.36 9.79 -9.40
CA ARG A 57 -3.13 10.53 -10.63
C ARG A 57 -4.17 10.15 -11.68
N SER A 58 -5.00 11.10 -12.09
CA SER A 58 -5.84 10.95 -13.28
C SER A 58 -4.98 11.14 -14.54
N GLU A 59 -5.57 11.02 -15.74
CA GLU A 59 -4.83 11.25 -16.99
C GLU A 59 -4.21 12.65 -17.09
N LYS A 60 -4.75 13.63 -16.36
CA LYS A 60 -4.39 15.05 -16.51
C LYS A 60 -3.84 15.68 -15.23
N THR A 61 -4.28 15.25 -14.06
CA THR A 61 -3.98 15.94 -12.80
C THR A 61 -3.91 14.98 -11.62
N TRP A 62 -3.48 15.52 -10.48
CA TRP A 62 -3.55 14.85 -9.19
C TRP A 62 -4.88 15.16 -8.51
N VAL A 63 -5.52 14.13 -7.96
CA VAL A 63 -6.80 14.23 -7.27
C VAL A 63 -6.64 13.69 -5.86
N CYS A 64 -7.20 14.39 -4.89
CA CYS A 64 -7.25 13.94 -3.50
C CYS A 64 -8.20 12.73 -3.39
N ALA A 65 -7.70 11.63 -2.83
CA ALA A 65 -8.47 10.39 -2.72
C ALA A 65 -9.58 10.45 -1.65
N VAL A 66 -9.60 11.48 -0.81
CA VAL A 66 -10.56 11.61 0.31
C VAL A 66 -11.82 12.37 -0.10
N ASN A 67 -11.66 13.46 -0.86
CA ASN A 67 -12.76 14.35 -1.25
C ASN A 67 -12.97 14.44 -2.77
N GLU A 68 -12.18 13.70 -3.57
CA GLU A 68 -12.24 13.69 -5.04
C GLU A 68 -11.99 15.06 -5.70
N GLU A 69 -11.39 16.00 -4.98
CA GLU A 69 -11.04 17.32 -5.51
C GLU A 69 -9.66 17.33 -6.16
N GLU A 70 -9.51 18.09 -7.24
CA GLU A 70 -8.20 18.32 -7.86
C GLU A 70 -7.29 19.09 -6.90
N HIS A 71 -6.02 18.68 -6.83
CA HIS A 71 -5.05 19.38 -5.99
C HIS A 71 -4.75 20.77 -6.53
N GLN A 72 -4.92 21.77 -5.67
CA GLN A 72 -4.50 23.15 -5.94
C GLN A 72 -2.99 23.36 -5.68
N THR A 73 -2.35 22.42 -5.00
CA THR A 73 -0.93 22.44 -4.63
C THR A 73 -0.13 21.47 -5.49
N MET A 74 1.17 21.75 -5.65
CA MET A 74 2.01 20.88 -6.47
C MET A 74 2.44 19.64 -5.68
N VAL A 75 2.16 18.46 -6.24
CA VAL A 75 2.70 17.20 -5.72
C VAL A 75 4.18 17.09 -6.14
N LEU A 76 5.07 17.00 -5.16
CA LEU A 76 6.52 16.93 -5.37
C LEU A 76 7.03 15.48 -5.46
N ALA A 77 6.49 14.61 -4.61
CA ALA A 77 6.87 13.21 -4.53
C ALA A 77 5.69 12.34 -4.12
N TRP A 78 5.78 11.05 -4.40
CA TRP A 78 4.77 10.07 -4.03
C TRP A 78 5.39 8.77 -3.52
N MET A 79 4.60 7.98 -2.81
CA MET A 79 5.01 6.69 -2.27
C MET A 79 3.86 5.70 -2.42
N PRO A 80 4.08 4.48 -2.94
CA PRO A 80 3.03 3.48 -3.07
C PRO A 80 2.49 3.12 -1.67
N LEU A 81 1.18 2.87 -1.59
CA LEU A 81 0.63 2.31 -0.37
C LEU A 81 1.14 0.88 -0.18
N PRO A 82 1.42 0.46 1.06
CA PRO A 82 1.69 -0.95 1.32
C PRO A 82 0.48 -1.78 0.86
N GLU A 83 0.75 -2.99 0.35
CA GLU A 83 -0.32 -3.93 0.04
C GLU A 83 -1.22 -4.13 1.27
N SER A 84 -2.52 -4.29 1.01
CA SER A 84 -3.50 -4.46 2.07
C SER A 84 -3.17 -5.73 2.86
N TYR A 85 -3.05 -5.60 4.19
CA TYR A 85 -2.81 -6.74 5.08
C TYR A 85 -4.01 -7.73 5.15
N TRP A 86 -5.13 -7.47 4.47
CA TRP A 86 -6.46 -7.98 4.82
C TRP A 86 -7.02 -9.17 4.02
N ILE A 87 -6.30 -9.76 3.08
CA ILE A 87 -6.92 -10.80 2.24
C ILE A 87 -6.83 -12.22 2.82
N GLU A 88 -5.81 -12.57 3.62
CA GLU A 88 -5.68 -13.96 4.11
C GLU A 88 -6.18 -14.22 5.52
N THR A 89 -6.31 -13.18 6.36
CA THR A 89 -6.65 -13.37 7.78
C THR A 89 -8.16 -13.48 8.01
N LEU A 90 -8.97 -12.72 7.26
CA LEU A 90 -10.43 -12.70 7.42
C LEU A 90 -11.14 -13.83 6.66
N GLN A 91 -10.67 -14.18 5.46
CA GLN A 91 -11.23 -15.32 4.69
C GLN A 91 -11.14 -16.64 5.48
N LYS A 92 -10.04 -16.85 6.22
CA LYS A 92 -9.85 -18.03 7.08
C LYS A 92 -10.76 -18.07 8.31
N GLU A 93 -11.32 -16.93 8.75
CA GLU A 93 -12.28 -16.91 9.86
C GLU A 93 -13.72 -17.14 9.38
N GLU A 94 -14.10 -16.62 8.21
CA GLU A 94 -15.41 -16.88 7.60
C GLU A 94 -15.56 -18.37 7.22
N ASP A 95 -14.55 -18.96 6.58
CA ASP A 95 -14.58 -20.38 6.16
C ASP A 95 -14.60 -21.37 7.35
N LYS A 96 -14.13 -20.95 8.52
CA LYS A 96 -14.23 -21.73 9.77
C LYS A 96 -15.62 -21.65 10.39
N SER A 97 -16.32 -20.53 10.24
CA SER A 97 -17.67 -20.37 10.79
C SER A 97 -18.73 -21.14 10.00
N ILE A 98 -18.51 -21.33 8.69
CA ILE A 98 -19.46 -22.04 7.80
C ILE A 98 -19.38 -23.58 7.94
N ASN A 99 -18.24 -24.13 8.34
CA ASN A 99 -18.04 -25.58 8.49
C ASN A 99 -18.32 -26.14 9.90
N THR A 100 -19.04 -25.38 10.74
CA THR A 100 -19.48 -25.86 12.06
C THR A 100 -20.98 -26.17 12.04
N PHE A 101 -21.36 -27.20 11.29
CA PHE A 101 -22.63 -27.92 11.42
C PHE A 101 -22.43 -29.42 11.19
#